data_AF-A0A848L988-F1
#
_entry.id   AF-A0A848L988-F1
#
_cell.length_a   1.000
_cell.length_b   1.000
_cell.length_c   1.000
_cell.angle_alpha   90.00
_cell.angle_beta   90.00
_cell.angle_gamma   90.00
#
_symmetry.space_group_name_H-M   'P 1'
#
loop_
_entity.id
_entity.type
_entity.pdbx_description
1 polymer ?
#
loop_
_entity_poly.entity_id
_entity_poly.type
_entity_poly.pdbx_seq_one_letter_code
_entity_poly.pdbx_strand_id
1 'polypeptide(L)'
;TKPKCTASMFGSQAHHVHRWEYGGRTTIGNLGAACGHDNRREGPGSAQWKTIVIRTGPDKGRVGWIDPTDPTRTPQVNNTLFPEVILRRIWARHHTAAPAPPPPDGATPTPPQRE
;
A
#
# COMPACT_ATOMS: atom_id res chain seq x y z
N THR A 1 2.03 -1.84 -9.15
CA THR A 1 1.84 -0.49 -9.69
C THR A 1 2.32 0.50 -8.66
N LYS A 2 2.63 1.74 -9.07
CA LYS A 2 3.12 2.76 -8.13
C LYS A 2 2.04 3.14 -7.10
N PRO A 3 2.38 3.83 -6.01
CA PRO A 3 1.42 4.22 -4.97
C PRO A 3 0.20 4.93 -5.57
N LYS A 4 -0.99 4.60 -5.03
CA LYS A 4 -2.30 5.14 -5.40
C LYS A 4 -2.80 4.79 -6.81
N CYS A 5 -2.06 4.01 -7.60
CA CYS A 5 -2.55 3.54 -8.89
C CYS A 5 -3.73 2.57 -8.70
N THR A 6 -4.80 2.75 -9.46
CA THR A 6 -6.05 1.96 -9.39
C THR A 6 -6.14 0.89 -10.49
N ALA A 7 -5.17 0.83 -11.39
CA ALA A 7 -5.14 -0.17 -12.47
C ALA A 7 -5.17 -1.59 -11.89
N SER A 8 -6.03 -2.44 -12.47
CA SER A 8 -6.19 -3.83 -12.03
C SER A 8 -4.95 -4.67 -12.34
N MET A 9 -4.83 -5.80 -11.65
CA MET A 9 -3.77 -6.77 -11.92
C MET A 9 -3.87 -7.34 -13.34
N PHE A 10 -5.09 -7.55 -13.85
CA PHE A 10 -5.32 -8.04 -15.22
C PHE A 10 -4.84 -7.06 -16.30
N GLY A 11 -4.84 -5.75 -16.02
CA GLY A 11 -4.28 -4.73 -16.91
C GLY A 11 -2.79 -4.44 -16.67
N SER A 12 -2.11 -5.28 -15.88
CA SER A 12 -0.70 -5.10 -15.51
C SER A 12 0.22 -6.11 -16.20
N GLN A 13 1.49 -5.76 -16.23
CA GLN A 13 2.60 -6.54 -16.78
C GLN A 13 3.46 -7.07 -15.62
N ALA A 14 4.14 -8.19 -15.86
CA ALA A 14 5.22 -8.62 -14.98
C ALA A 14 6.36 -7.60 -15.03
N HIS A 15 6.81 -7.15 -13.87
CA HIS A 15 7.82 -6.11 -13.69
C HIS A 15 8.97 -6.67 -12.87
N HIS A 16 10.17 -6.69 -13.44
CA HIS A 16 11.40 -7.03 -12.72
C HIS A 16 11.84 -5.88 -11.84
N VAL A 17 12.00 -6.14 -10.54
CA VAL A 17 12.49 -5.16 -9.58
C VAL A 17 14.00 -4.97 -9.74
N HIS A 18 14.77 -6.06 -9.67
CA HIS A 18 16.10 -6.11 -10.24
C HIS A 18 15.94 -6.46 -11.72
N ARG A 19 16.19 -5.47 -12.58
CA ARG A 19 15.92 -5.51 -14.02
C ARG A 19 16.58 -6.70 -14.70
N TRP A 20 15.85 -7.31 -15.63
CA TRP A 20 16.33 -8.44 -16.43
C TRP A 20 17.62 -8.09 -17.21
N GLU A 21 17.68 -6.89 -17.80
CA GLU A 21 18.84 -6.40 -18.55
C GLU A 21 20.13 -6.31 -17.73
N TYR A 22 20.02 -6.27 -16.40
CA TYR A 22 21.15 -6.24 -15.46
C TYR A 22 21.38 -7.59 -14.76
N GLY A 23 20.86 -8.70 -15.30
CA GLY A 23 21.01 -10.04 -14.74
C GLY A 23 19.89 -10.45 -13.77
N GLY A 24 18.81 -9.67 -13.71
CA GLY A 24 17.63 -9.98 -12.92
C GLY A 24 16.98 -11.31 -13.25
N ARG A 25 16.98 -12.24 -12.28
CA ARG A 25 16.31 -13.54 -12.43
C ARG A 25 14.79 -13.38 -12.43
N THR A 26 14.11 -14.10 -13.30
CA THR A 26 12.64 -14.24 -13.30
C THR A 26 12.22 -15.17 -12.16
N THR A 27 11.93 -14.59 -11.00
CA THR A 27 11.53 -15.33 -9.79
C THR A 27 10.41 -14.58 -9.07
N ILE A 28 9.62 -15.29 -8.27
CA ILE A 28 8.56 -14.67 -7.47
C ILE A 28 9.07 -13.57 -6.53
N GLY A 29 10.32 -13.71 -6.06
CA GLY A 29 10.97 -12.72 -5.19
C GLY A 29 11.58 -11.52 -5.91
N ASN A 30 11.56 -11.48 -7.25
CA ASN A 30 12.09 -10.39 -8.06
C ASN A 30 11.06 -9.80 -9.03
N LEU A 31 9.82 -10.31 -9.01
CA LEU A 31 8.74 -9.85 -9.86
C LEU A 31 7.67 -9.15 -9.01
N GLY A 32 7.15 -8.07 -9.56
CA GLY A 32 5.86 -7.50 -9.16
C GLY A 32 5.01 -7.24 -10.38
N ALA A 33 3.85 -6.62 -10.16
CA ALA A 33 3.00 -6.18 -11.26
C ALA A 33 3.04 -4.67 -11.42
N ALA A 34 3.07 -4.18 -12.65
CA ALA A 34 2.95 -2.76 -12.98
C ALA A 34 2.09 -2.58 -14.24
N CYS A 35 1.19 -1.60 -14.24
CA CYS A 35 0.47 -1.22 -15.45
C CYS A 35 1.46 -0.62 -16.46
N GLY A 36 1.13 -0.61 -17.75
CA GLY A 36 2.06 -0.16 -18.79
C GLY A 36 2.59 1.28 -18.59
N HIS A 37 1.77 2.17 -18.02
CA HIS A 37 2.19 3.54 -17.68
C HIS A 37 3.21 3.59 -16.54
N ASP A 38 2.92 2.93 -15.43
CA ASP A 38 3.83 2.90 -14.28
C ASP A 38 5.12 2.15 -14.62
N ASN A 39 5.04 1.09 -15.41
CA ASN A 39 6.20 0.31 -15.83
C ASN A 39 7.19 1.17 -16.64
N ARG A 40 6.69 2.02 -17.55
CA ARG A 40 7.51 2.97 -18.32
C ARG A 40 8.11 4.11 -17.50
N ARG A 41 7.57 4.38 -16.29
CA ARG A 41 8.11 5.41 -15.40
C ARG A 41 9.33 4.93 -14.60
N GLU A 42 9.53 3.61 -14.51
CA GLU A 42 10.65 3.03 -13.79
C GLU A 42 11.91 3.04 -14.67
N GLY A 43 13.05 3.40 -14.08
CA GLY A 43 14.21 3.81 -14.86
C GLY A 43 15.52 3.98 -14.07
N PRO A 44 16.69 3.86 -14.73
CA PRO A 44 17.96 4.20 -14.11
C PRO A 44 18.15 5.72 -13.93
N GLY A 45 17.42 6.55 -14.69
CA GLY A 45 17.54 8.01 -14.69
C GLY A 45 17.17 8.65 -13.35
N SER A 46 17.76 9.81 -13.06
CA SER A 46 17.52 10.57 -11.82
C SER A 46 16.07 11.04 -11.67
N ALA A 47 15.41 11.34 -12.80
CA ALA A 47 14.01 11.76 -12.85
C ALA A 47 13.01 10.59 -12.93
N GLN A 48 13.49 9.34 -12.92
CA GLN A 48 12.66 8.15 -13.04
C GLN A 48 12.39 7.51 -11.68
N TRP A 49 11.26 6.80 -11.61
CA TRP A 49 10.93 6.00 -10.44
C TRP A 49 11.88 4.82 -10.33
N LYS A 50 12.14 4.36 -9.10
CA LYS A 50 12.90 3.13 -8.85
C LYS A 50 12.06 2.18 -8.03
N THR A 51 12.25 0.88 -8.24
CA THR A 51 11.59 -0.16 -7.45
C THR A 51 12.59 -0.94 -6.61
N ILE A 52 12.17 -1.36 -5.42
CA ILE A 52 12.92 -2.27 -4.56
C ILE A 52 11.99 -3.35 -4.00
N VAL A 53 12.56 -4.48 -3.60
CA VAL A 53 11.85 -5.45 -2.76
C VAL A 53 12.10 -5.04 -1.31
N ILE A 54 11.04 -4.70 -0.59
CA ILE A 54 11.14 -4.33 0.82
C ILE A 54 11.60 -5.55 1.62
N ARG A 55 12.65 -5.39 2.43
CA ARG A 55 13.30 -6.51 3.14
C ARG A 55 12.84 -6.69 4.59
N THR A 56 12.29 -5.65 5.20
CA THR A 56 11.95 -5.60 6.62
C THR A 56 10.61 -4.90 6.85
N GLY A 57 10.06 -5.07 8.06
CA GLY A 57 8.83 -4.40 8.46
C GLY A 57 7.54 -5.01 7.87
N PRO A 58 6.40 -4.32 8.04
CA PRO A 58 5.08 -4.86 7.68
C PRO A 58 4.88 -5.06 6.17
N ASP A 59 5.67 -4.37 5.34
CA ASP A 59 5.60 -4.48 3.88
C ASP A 59 6.68 -5.39 3.28
N LYS A 60 7.37 -6.21 4.11
CA LYS A 60 8.39 -7.16 3.65
C LYS A 60 7.87 -8.03 2.51
N GLY A 61 8.70 -8.17 1.46
CA GLY A 61 8.39 -8.94 0.26
C GLY A 61 7.60 -8.16 -0.79
N ARG A 62 7.07 -6.97 -0.47
CA ARG A 62 6.33 -6.15 -1.41
C ARG A 62 7.28 -5.27 -2.24
N VAL A 63 6.82 -4.90 -3.43
CA VAL A 63 7.52 -3.93 -4.28
C VAL A 63 7.26 -2.52 -3.76
N GLY A 64 8.31 -1.91 -3.22
CA GLY A 64 8.35 -0.49 -2.87
C GLY A 64 8.76 0.35 -4.07
N TRP A 65 8.06 1.45 -4.29
CA TRP A 65 8.33 2.43 -5.33
C TRP A 65 8.91 3.68 -4.70
N ILE A 66 10.04 4.15 -5.24
CA ILE A 66 10.77 5.31 -4.76
C ILE A 66 10.54 6.45 -5.74
N ASP A 67 9.93 7.52 -5.23
CA ASP A 67 9.64 8.72 -6.00
C ASP A 67 10.95 9.48 -6.32
N PRO A 68 11.21 9.85 -7.59
CA PRO A 68 12.37 10.67 -7.95
C PRO A 68 12.42 12.02 -7.21
N THR A 69 11.26 12.56 -6.84
CA THR A 69 11.12 13.89 -6.22
C THR A 69 11.14 13.85 -4.69
N ASP A 70 11.04 12.66 -4.07
CA ASP A 70 11.11 12.52 -2.62
C ASP A 70 12.58 12.55 -2.17
N PRO A 71 13.01 13.58 -1.41
CA PRO A 71 14.40 13.71 -0.96
C PRO A 71 14.79 12.60 0.02
N THR A 72 13.83 12.01 0.73
CA THR A 72 14.08 10.90 1.67
C THR A 72 14.25 9.57 0.95
N ARG A 73 13.87 9.51 -0.35
CA ARG A 73 13.87 8.29 -1.16
C ARG A 73 13.10 7.15 -0.48
N THR A 74 12.06 7.47 0.27
CA THR A 74 11.32 6.48 1.06
C THR A 74 10.52 5.57 0.14
N PRO A 75 10.72 4.24 0.22
CA PRO A 75 9.93 3.30 -0.58
C PRO A 75 8.47 3.30 -0.15
N GLN A 76 7.57 3.44 -1.12
CA GLN A 76 6.13 3.43 -0.89
C GLN A 76 5.48 2.25 -1.62
N VAL A 77 4.57 1.56 -0.94
CA VAL A 77 3.77 0.47 -1.53
C VAL A 77 2.43 0.98 -2.02
N ASN A 78 1.85 0.29 -3.01
CA ASN A 78 0.48 0.54 -3.41
C ASN A 78 -0.49 -0.33 -2.62
N ASN A 79 -1.41 0.28 -1.87
CA ASN A 79 -2.41 -0.42 -1.06
C ASN A 79 -3.83 -0.39 -1.65
N THR A 80 -4.00 0.21 -2.84
CA THR A 80 -5.32 0.44 -3.44
C THR A 80 -6.12 -0.84 -3.68
N LEU A 81 -5.45 -1.96 -3.95
CA LEU A 81 -6.08 -3.26 -4.26
C LEU A 81 -5.74 -4.34 -3.23
N PHE A 82 -5.50 -3.95 -1.98
CA PHE A 82 -5.20 -4.86 -0.86
C PHE A 82 -6.33 -4.76 0.18
N PRO A 83 -7.41 -5.54 0.05
CA PRO A 83 -8.60 -5.45 0.91
C PRO A 83 -8.27 -5.53 2.39
N GLU A 84 -7.33 -6.39 2.78
CA GLU A 84 -6.90 -6.56 4.17
C GLU A 84 -6.29 -5.28 4.77
N VAL A 85 -5.55 -4.49 3.98
CA VAL A 85 -5.00 -3.20 4.41
C VAL A 85 -6.11 -2.15 4.52
N ILE A 86 -7.03 -2.15 3.56
CA ILE A 86 -8.17 -1.23 3.54
C ILE A 86 -9.09 -1.50 4.74
N LEU A 87 -9.44 -2.76 4.96
CA LEU A 87 -10.27 -3.21 6.08
C LEU A 87 -9.60 -2.89 7.41
N ARG A 88 -8.31 -3.17 7.58
CA ARG A 88 -7.58 -2.82 8.82
C ARG A 88 -7.62 -1.31 9.11
N ARG A 89 -7.51 -0.47 8.07
CA ARG A 89 -7.60 1.00 8.21
C ARG A 89 -9.01 1.45 8.56
N ILE A 90 -10.04 0.88 7.93
CA ILE A 90 -11.45 1.15 8.26
C ILE A 90 -11.72 0.73 9.71
N TRP A 91 -11.36 -0.50 10.06
CA TRP A 91 -11.53 -1.05 11.40
C TRP A 91 -10.90 -0.15 12.46
N ALA A 92 -9.62 0.22 12.28
CA ALA A 92 -8.91 1.09 13.20
C ALA A 92 -9.66 2.42 13.40
N ARG A 93 -10.13 3.09 12.32
CA ARG A 93 -10.87 4.36 12.44
C ARG A 93 -12.15 4.25 13.26
N HIS A 94 -12.85 3.11 13.20
CA HIS A 94 -14.12 2.93 13.92
C HIS A 94 -13.95 2.35 15.34
N HIS A 95 -12.82 1.67 15.62
CA HIS A 95 -12.63 0.92 16.87
C HIS A 95 -11.44 1.42 17.72
N THR A 96 -10.79 2.54 17.35
CA THR A 96 -9.77 3.20 18.19
C THR A 96 -10.26 4.46 18.91
N ALA A 97 -11.53 4.83 18.75
CA ALA A 97 -12.15 5.72 19.73
C ALA A 97 -12.16 4.99 21.08
N ALA A 98 -11.59 5.59 22.12
CA ALA A 98 -11.72 5.08 23.48
C ALA A 98 -13.22 4.83 23.75
N PRO A 99 -13.60 3.74 24.43
CA PRO A 99 -14.98 3.57 24.85
C PRO A 99 -15.41 4.85 25.57
N ALA A 100 -16.62 5.34 25.26
CA ALA A 100 -17.20 6.45 26.01
C ALA A 100 -17.05 6.13 27.51
N PRO A 101 -16.66 7.11 28.35
CA PRO A 101 -16.61 6.86 29.79
C PRO A 101 -17.95 6.27 30.22
N PRO A 102 -17.96 5.29 31.15
CA PRO A 102 -19.21 4.76 31.66
C PRO A 102 -20.09 5.94 32.10
N PRO A 103 -21.42 5.87 31.87
CA PRO A 103 -22.31 6.89 32.39
C PRO A 103 -22.09 7.02 33.91
N PRO A 104 -22.22 8.23 34.48
CA PRO A 104 -22.07 8.41 35.92
C PRO A 104 -23.02 7.46 36.66
N ASP A 105 -22.54 6.88 37.75
CA ASP A 105 -23.31 5.95 38.57
C ASP A 105 -24.69 6.56 38.90
N GLY A 106 -25.76 5.87 38.46
CA GLY A 106 -27.15 6.29 38.67
C GLY A 106 -27.87 6.89 37.45
N ALA A 107 -27.21 7.03 36.29
CA ALA A 107 -27.92 7.41 35.07
C ALA A 107 -28.67 6.22 34.47
N THR A 108 -29.99 6.17 34.70
CA THR A 108 -30.89 5.22 34.02
C THR A 108 -30.92 5.53 32.51
N PRO A 109 -30.64 4.57 31.61
CA PRO A 109 -30.77 4.82 30.19
C PRO A 109 -32.23 5.12 29.84
N THR A 110 -32.49 6.31 29.30
CA THR A 110 -33.82 6.68 28.78
C THR A 110 -34.15 5.76 27.60
N PRO A 111 -35.26 5.00 27.63
CA PRO A 111 -35.63 4.16 26.51
C PRO A 111 -35.93 5.05 25.28
N PRO A 112 -35.55 4.61 24.07
CA PRO A 112 -35.82 5.37 22.86
C PRO A 112 -37.33 5.57 22.72
N GLN A 113 -37.76 6.83 22.57
CA GLN A 113 -39.14 7.16 22.26
C GLN A 113 -39.43 6.61 20.85
N ARG A 114 -40.47 5.80 20.75
CA ARG A 114 -40.93 5.22 19.49
C ARG A 114 -41.89 6.24 18.85
N GLU A 115 -41.55 6.75 17.67
CA GLU A 115 -42.47 7.47 16.79
C GLU A 115 -43.35 6.50 16.00
#